data_AF-S6TUG5-F1
#
_entry.id   AF-S6TUG5-F1
#
_cell.length_a   1.000
_cell.length_b   1.000
_cell.length_c   1.000
_cell.angle_alpha   90.00
_cell.angle_beta   90.00
_cell.angle_gamma   90.00
#
_symmetry.space_group_name_H-M   'P 1'
#
loop_
_entity.id
_entity.type
_entity.pdbx_description
1 polymer ?
#
loop_
_entity_poly.entity_id
_entity_poly.type
_entity_poly.pdbx_seq_one_letter_code
_entity_poly.pdbx_strand_id
1 'polypeptide(L)' 'MQEVTKVGIHDQRRLTAVEFQQLARVPAAVEWFANLDNPRTRRAYQNDLTDFSSFIG' A
#
# COMPACT_ATOMS: atom_id res chain seq x y z
N MET A 1 -23.46 -10.24 -6.42
CA MET A 1 -22.76 -8.95 -6.21
C MET A 1 -22.08 -9.07 -4.87
N GLN A 2 -20.78 -9.38 -4.85
CA GLN A 2 -20.06 -9.70 -3.61
C GLN A 2 -19.79 -8.40 -2.84
N GLU A 3 -19.98 -8.44 -1.53
CA GLU A 3 -19.81 -7.32 -0.61
C GLU A 3 -18.36 -6.82 -0.59
N VAL A 4 -18.06 -5.77 -1.35
CA VAL A 4 -16.73 -5.14 -1.39
C VAL A 4 -16.49 -4.22 -0.18
N THR A 5 -17.48 -4.03 0.69
CA THR A 5 -17.37 -3.14 1.86
C THR A 5 -17.69 -3.85 3.15
N LYS A 6 -16.84 -4.82 3.50
CA LYS A 6 -16.54 -5.07 4.91
C LYS A 6 -15.04 -4.90 5.07
N VAL A 7 -14.59 -3.64 5.03
CA VAL A 7 -13.43 -3.26 5.84
C VAL A 7 -13.91 -3.49 7.26
N GLY A 8 -13.81 -4.75 7.70
CA GLY A 8 -13.93 -5.09 9.10
C GLY A 8 -12.98 -4.17 9.83
N ILE A 9 -13.37 -3.83 11.05
CA ILE A 9 -12.49 -3.26 12.04
C ILE A 9 -11.29 -4.21 12.10
N HIS A 10 -10.28 -4.00 11.25
CA HIS A 10 -8.93 -4.42 11.55
C HIS A 10 -8.55 -3.44 12.64
N ASP A 11 -9.04 -3.83 13.82
CA ASP A 11 -8.48 -3.60 15.12
C ASP A 11 -7.01 -3.27 14.95
N GLN A 12 -6.53 -2.30 15.71
CA GLN A 12 -5.16 -1.81 15.73
C GLN A 12 -4.19 -2.89 16.26
N ARG A 13 -4.40 -4.14 15.89
CA ARG A 13 -3.57 -5.31 16.12
C ARG A 13 -2.27 -5.09 15.39
N ARG A 14 -1.24 -4.84 16.19
CA ARG A 14 0.14 -4.87 15.74
C ARG A 14 0.42 -6.23 15.09
N LEU A 15 1.03 -6.18 13.91
CA LEU A 15 1.53 -7.38 13.23
C LEU A 15 2.57 -8.07 14.13
N THR A 16 2.56 -9.39 14.15
CA THR A 16 3.67 -10.18 14.68
C THR A 16 4.91 -9.99 13.80
N ALA A 17 6.10 -10.31 14.32
CA ALA A 17 7.34 -10.21 13.54
C ALA A 17 7.28 -11.02 12.24
N VAL A 18 6.63 -12.19 12.24
CA VAL A 18 6.48 -13.04 11.05
C VAL A 18 5.55 -12.40 10.03
N GLU A 19 4.40 -11.88 10.45
CA GLU A 19 3.46 -11.17 9.57
C GLU A 19 4.09 -9.90 8.98
N PHE A 20 4.88 -9.17 9.78
CA PHE A 20 5.61 -8.01 9.28
C PHE A 20 6.67 -8.40 8.25
N GLN A 21 7.45 -9.46 8.50
CA GLN A 21 8.43 -9.98 7.54
C GLN A 21 7.78 -10.45 6.23
N GLN A 22 6.54 -10.95 6.28
CA GLN A 22 5.81 -11.32 5.07
C GLN A 22 5.49 -10.11 4.18
N LEU A 23 5.44 -8.88 4.72
CA LEU A 23 5.30 -7.68 3.90
C LEU A 23 6.47 -7.47 2.93
N ALA A 24 7.64 -8.06 3.19
CA ALA A 24 8.75 -8.04 2.23
C ALA A 24 8.45 -8.81 0.93
N ARG A 25 7.40 -9.65 0.90
CA ARG A 25 6.91 -10.31 -0.32
C ARG A 25 5.93 -9.43 -1.11
N VAL A 26 5.50 -8.29 -0.55
CA VAL A 26 4.67 -7.35 -1.28
C VAL A 26 5.49 -6.82 -2.46
N PRO A 27 4.92 -6.81 -3.68
CA PRO A 27 5.59 -6.30 -4.88
C PRO A 27 6.19 -4.93 -4.66
N ALA A 28 7.29 -4.64 -5.35
CA ALA A 28 7.89 -3.32 -5.28
C ALA A 28 6.88 -2.26 -5.75
N ALA A 29 6.98 -1.03 -5.22
CA ALA A 29 6.05 0.05 -5.59
C ALA A 29 5.97 0.26 -7.11
N VAL A 30 7.07 0.01 -7.84
CA VAL A 30 7.11 0.06 -9.31
C VAL A 30 6.16 -0.94 -9.98
N GLU A 31 6.06 -2.16 -9.45
CA GLU A 31 5.15 -3.20 -9.95
C GLU A 31 3.69 -2.84 -9.64
N TRP A 32 3.44 -2.18 -8.51
CA TRP A 32 2.12 -1.66 -8.19
C TRP A 32 1.71 -0.51 -9.11
N PHE A 33 2.61 0.44 -9.40
CA PHE A 33 2.33 1.55 -10.31
C PHE A 33 2.02 1.11 -11.75
N ALA A 34 2.59 -0.02 -12.19
CA ALA A 34 2.31 -0.60 -13.49
C ALA A 34 0.82 -0.98 -13.65
N ASN A 35 0.14 -1.32 -12.55
CA ASN A 35 -1.29 -1.65 -12.53
C ASN A 35 -2.21 -0.42 -12.46
N LEU A 36 -1.66 0.80 -12.36
CA LEU A 36 -2.45 2.04 -12.34
C LEU A 36 -2.59 2.60 -13.75
N ASP A 37 -3.71 2.31 -14.42
CA ASP A 37 -3.94 2.74 -15.81
C ASP A 37 -4.08 4.26 -15.97
N ASN A 38 -4.65 4.94 -14.96
CA ASN A 38 -4.82 6.38 -15.00
C ASN A 38 -3.47 7.08 -14.68
N PRO A 39 -2.86 7.80 -15.64
CA PRO A 39 -1.57 8.44 -15.44
C PRO A 39 -1.60 9.54 -14.37
N ARG A 40 -2.75 10.20 -14.16
CA ARG A 40 -2.92 11.20 -13.11
C ARG A 40 -2.92 10.54 -11.73
N THR A 41 -3.65 9.43 -11.59
CA THR A 41 -3.68 8.66 -10.35
C THR A 41 -2.29 8.10 -10.03
N ARG A 42 -1.61 7.50 -11.02
CA ARG A 42 -0.24 7.00 -10.87
C ARG A 42 0.72 8.08 -10.37
N ARG A 43 0.69 9.27 -10.98
CA ARG A 43 1.54 10.40 -10.59
C ARG A 43 1.25 10.90 -9.17
N ALA A 44 -0.02 10.95 -8.76
CA ALA A 44 -0.38 11.37 -7.41
C ALA A 44 0.25 10.44 -6.35
N TYR A 45 0.06 9.12 -6.50
CA TYR A 45 0.63 8.14 -5.57
C TYR A 45 2.16 8.11 -5.57
N GLN A 46 2.81 8.37 -6.71
CA GLN A 46 4.27 8.50 -6.77
C GLN A 46 4.79 9.67 -5.93
N ASN A 47 4.12 10.82 -6.01
CA ASN A 47 4.46 11.99 -5.21
C ASN A 47 4.21 11.68 -3.72
N ASP A 48 3.04 11.15 -3.37
CA ASP A 48 2.69 10.84 -1.98
C ASP A 48 3.70 9.89 -1.33
N LEU A 49 4.16 8.86 -2.05
CA LEU A 49 5.18 7.94 -1.55
C LEU A 49 6.55 8.58 -1.41
N THR A 50 6.90 9.51 -2.31
CA THR A 50 8.16 10.27 -2.22
C THR A 50 8.15 11.19 -1.01
N ASP A 51 7.04 11.91 -0.81
CA ASP A 51 6.85 12.82 0.32
C ASP A 51 6.85 12.05 1.64
N PHE A 52 6.14 10.92 1.71
CA PHE A 52 6.14 10.04 2.87
C PHE A 52 7.54 9.49 3.20
N SER A 53 8.29 9.01 2.19
CA SER A 53 9.64 8.48 2.40
C SER A 53 10.60 9.55 2.89
N SER A 54 10.47 10.79 2.38
CA SER A 54 11.26 11.94 2.83
C SER A 54 10.90 12.37 4.26
N PHE A 55 9.64 12.21 4.66
CA PHE A 55 9.16 12.55 6.00
C PHE A 55 9.63 11.56 7.09
N ILE A 56 9.67 10.26 6.79
CA ILE A 56 10.07 9.22 7.76
C ILE A 56 11.60 9.03 7.83
N GLY A 57 12.37 9.73 6.97
CA GLY A 57 13.84 9.69 6.90
C GLY A 57 14.54 9.98 8.22
#